data_AF-A0AAU3JE50-F1
#
_entry.id   AF-A0AAU3JE50-F1
#
_cell.length_a   1.000
_cell.length_b   1.000
_cell.length_c   1.000
_cell.angle_alpha   90.00
_cell.angle_beta   90.00
_cell.angle_gamma   90.00
#
_symmetry.space_group_name_H-M   'P 1'
#
loop_
_entity.id
_entity.type
_entity.pdbx_description
1 polymer ?
#
loop_
_entity_poly.entity_id
_entity_poly.type
_entity_poly.pdbx_seq_one_letter_code
_entity_poly.pdbx_strand_id
1 'polypeptide(L)'
;MNDDVRNIVLGLVAAGISAGLGWVARTYLWRRKLRRKQAFFGLPDNSESLLVVNRGAGGPELTVMRYDVFALLELAALIKDCNAHAQILPHDAARQGFGERTEFCVGGPASNRRMTAHLASLLPGVRVNVDAEPGPDRGALQIGTERHRVEQGREEYALLARLTVDQSPNARPVFLFCGQTAITNQAATRYLARNHERLARKHGNNSFVLLLKIVNSQAYGPDVVELVADVTRTAQTELPATTTAARNSHRAS
;
A
#
# COMPACT_ATOMS: atom_id res chain seq x y z
N MET A 1 -4.16 16.20 -65.03
CA MET A 1 -5.49 16.06 -64.38
C MET A 1 -5.73 14.67 -63.79
N ASN A 2 -5.36 13.56 -64.45
CA ASN A 2 -5.51 12.21 -63.87
C ASN A 2 -4.45 11.89 -62.80
N ASP A 3 -3.22 12.39 -62.99
CA ASP A 3 -2.10 12.18 -62.04
C ASP A 3 -2.28 12.95 -60.74
N ASP A 4 -2.89 14.14 -60.78
CA ASP A 4 -3.19 14.95 -59.60
C ASP A 4 -4.23 14.27 -58.71
N VAL A 5 -5.32 13.77 -59.31
CA VAL A 5 -6.35 13.00 -58.61
C VAL A 5 -5.78 11.72 -58.00
N ARG A 6 -4.91 11.01 -58.74
CA ARG A 6 -4.23 9.82 -58.25
C ARG A 6 -3.34 10.12 -57.04
N ASN A 7 -2.57 11.19 -57.07
CA ASN A 7 -1.71 11.59 -55.95
C ASN A 7 -2.52 11.99 -54.72
N ILE A 8 -3.65 12.68 -54.90
CA ILE A 8 -4.57 13.02 -53.81
C ILE A 8 -5.17 11.76 -53.17
N VAL A 9 -5.64 10.82 -54.00
CA VAL A 9 -6.19 9.54 -53.52
C VAL A 9 -5.13 8.73 -52.76
N LEU A 10 -3.92 8.63 -53.30
CA LEU A 10 -2.82 7.93 -52.63
C LEU A 10 -2.45 8.60 -51.30
N GLY A 11 -2.42 9.94 -51.25
CA GLY A 11 -2.20 10.69 -50.03
C GLY A 11 -3.28 10.44 -48.98
N LEU A 12 -4.56 10.40 -49.38
CA LEU A 12 -5.68 10.12 -48.49
C LEU A 12 -5.64 8.70 -47.94
N VAL A 13 -5.33 7.71 -48.79
CA VAL A 13 -5.17 6.31 -48.39
C VAL A 13 -4.01 6.18 -47.41
N ALA A 14 -2.85 6.78 -47.71
CA ALA A 14 -1.69 6.77 -46.84
C ALA A 14 -1.98 7.41 -45.48
N ALA A 15 -2.70 8.54 -45.46
CA ALA A 15 -3.13 9.21 -44.24
C ALA A 15 -4.10 8.33 -43.42
N GLY A 16 -5.07 7.69 -44.08
CA GLY A 16 -6.02 6.77 -43.44
C GLY A 16 -5.33 5.56 -42.80
N ILE A 17 -4.39 4.94 -43.52
CA ILE A 17 -3.57 3.82 -43.00
C ILE A 17 -2.73 4.28 -41.82
N SER A 18 -2.06 5.43 -41.93
CA SER A 18 -1.20 5.96 -40.87
C SER A 18 -1.99 6.29 -39.61
N ALA A 19 -3.16 6.92 -39.76
CA ALA A 19 -4.07 7.20 -38.65
C ALA A 19 -4.59 5.91 -38.00
N GLY A 20 -4.99 4.92 -38.81
CA GLY A 20 -5.43 3.61 -38.34
C GLY A 20 -4.35 2.88 -37.55
N LEU A 21 -3.13 2.81 -38.07
CA LEU A 21 -1.98 2.21 -37.39
C LEU A 21 -1.64 2.96 -36.10
N GLY A 22 -1.66 4.30 -36.11
CA GLY A 22 -1.44 5.12 -34.94
C GLY A 22 -2.47 4.86 -33.83
N TRP A 23 -3.74 4.74 -34.18
CA TRP A 23 -4.82 4.44 -33.25
C TRP A 23 -4.69 3.03 -32.66
N VAL A 24 -4.40 2.02 -33.48
CA VAL A 24 -4.18 0.63 -33.03
C VAL A 24 -2.97 0.55 -32.10
N ALA A 25 -1.84 1.15 -32.48
CA ALA A 25 -0.63 1.16 -31.65
C ALA A 25 -0.88 1.85 -30.30
N ARG A 26 -1.50 3.03 -30.31
CA ARG A 26 -1.87 3.77 -29.08
C ARG A 26 -2.80 2.94 -28.20
N THR A 27 -3.85 2.35 -28.77
CA THR A 27 -4.83 1.54 -28.04
C THR A 27 -4.19 0.29 -27.44
N TYR A 28 -3.32 -0.38 -28.19
CA TYR A 28 -2.59 -1.56 -27.71
C TYR A 28 -1.66 -1.23 -26.54
N LEU A 29 -0.86 -0.15 -26.67
CA LEU A 29 0.04 0.30 -25.61
C LEU A 29 -0.73 0.71 -24.35
N TRP A 30 -1.83 1.43 -24.51
CA TRP A 30 -2.69 1.82 -23.40
C TRP A 30 -3.28 0.60 -22.68
N ARG A 31 -3.85 -0.36 -23.41
CA ARG A 31 -4.37 -1.62 -22.84
C ARG A 31 -3.27 -2.44 -22.15
N ARG A 32 -2.05 -2.47 -22.71
CA ARG A 32 -0.91 -3.16 -22.09
C ARG A 32 -0.49 -2.48 -20.79
N LYS A 33 -0.46 -1.15 -20.74
CA LYS A 33 -0.15 -0.38 -19.53
C LYS A 33 -1.22 -0.60 -18.45
N LEU A 34 -2.50 -0.56 -18.83
CA LEU A 34 -3.62 -0.84 -17.93
C LEU A 34 -3.52 -2.25 -17.34
N ARG A 35 -3.36 -3.29 -18.17
CA ARG A 35 -3.23 -4.67 -17.69
C ARG A 35 -2.08 -4.87 -16.71
N ARG A 36 -0.94 -4.19 -16.93
CA ARG A 36 0.20 -4.22 -15.99
C ARG A 36 -0.14 -3.57 -14.65
N LYS A 37 -0.83 -2.43 -14.69
CA LYS A 37 -1.31 -1.73 -13.48
C LYS A 37 -2.30 -2.61 -12.71
N GLN A 38 -3.30 -3.15 -13.41
CA GLN A 38 -4.29 -4.08 -12.87
C GLN A 38 -3.63 -5.33 -12.24
N ALA A 39 -2.65 -5.93 -12.91
CA ALA A 39 -1.93 -7.09 -12.37
C ALA A 39 -1.15 -6.76 -11.09
N PHE A 40 -0.44 -5.63 -11.07
CA PHE A 40 0.34 -5.20 -9.90
C PHE A 40 -0.54 -4.99 -8.67
N PHE A 41 -1.67 -4.29 -8.84
CA PHE A 41 -2.63 -4.04 -7.76
C PHE A 41 -3.59 -5.20 -7.51
N GLY A 42 -3.58 -6.24 -8.36
CA GLY A 42 -4.57 -7.31 -8.31
C GLY A 42 -6.00 -6.83 -8.61
N LEU A 43 -6.18 -5.72 -9.32
CA LEU A 43 -7.48 -5.10 -9.64
C LEU A 43 -7.85 -5.36 -11.11
N PRO A 44 -8.39 -6.53 -11.49
CA PRO A 44 -8.84 -6.75 -12.85
C PRO A 44 -10.08 -5.91 -13.12
N ASP A 45 -10.42 -5.81 -14.40
CA ASP A 45 -11.54 -5.03 -14.89
C ASP A 45 -12.84 -5.35 -14.14
N ASN A 46 -13.52 -4.30 -13.66
CA ASN A 46 -14.76 -4.34 -12.89
C ASN A 46 -14.71 -5.17 -11.59
N SER A 47 -13.52 -5.38 -11.01
CA SER A 47 -13.39 -6.02 -9.70
C SER A 47 -13.78 -5.12 -8.54
N GLU A 48 -14.17 -5.74 -7.42
CA GLU A 48 -14.33 -5.06 -6.15
C GLU A 48 -13.04 -5.15 -5.32
N SER A 49 -12.72 -4.05 -4.65
CA SER A 49 -11.61 -3.93 -3.70
C SER A 49 -12.11 -3.43 -2.36
N LEU A 50 -11.39 -3.80 -1.30
CA LEU A 50 -11.72 -3.42 0.07
C LEU A 50 -10.77 -2.32 0.50
N LEU A 51 -11.32 -1.23 1.02
CA LEU A 51 -10.57 -0.09 1.57
C LEU A 51 -10.86 -0.01 3.06
N VAL A 52 -9.92 -0.46 3.87
CA VAL A 52 -10.05 -0.58 5.33
C VAL A 52 -9.33 0.58 6.00
N VAL A 53 -10.05 1.31 6.86
CA VAL A 53 -9.55 2.53 7.49
C VAL A 53 -9.68 2.53 9.00
N ASN A 54 -8.89 3.40 9.63
CA ASN A 54 -8.92 3.66 11.06
C ASN A 54 -10.31 4.03 11.60
N ARG A 55 -10.50 3.74 12.89
CA ARG A 55 -11.56 4.36 13.70
C ARG A 55 -11.23 5.83 13.96
N GLY A 56 -12.23 6.69 13.80
CA GLY A 56 -12.19 8.02 14.36
C GLY A 56 -12.36 8.05 15.87
N ALA A 57 -11.72 9.00 16.54
CA ALA A 57 -11.68 9.07 18.01
C ALA A 57 -13.01 9.48 18.68
N GLY A 58 -14.17 9.37 18.03
CA GLY A 58 -15.40 10.04 18.48
C GLY A 58 -16.75 9.35 18.24
N GLY A 59 -16.85 8.02 18.13
CA GLY A 59 -18.15 7.35 18.15
C GLY A 59 -18.27 6.08 17.28
N PRO A 60 -19.51 5.60 17.04
CA PRO A 60 -19.83 4.59 16.02
C PRO A 60 -19.82 5.15 14.57
N GLU A 61 -19.69 6.47 14.42
CA GLU A 61 -19.52 7.13 13.12
C GLU A 61 -18.05 7.09 12.66
N LEU A 62 -17.83 6.91 11.35
CA LEU A 62 -16.52 6.95 10.68
C LEU A 62 -15.90 8.36 10.79
N THR A 63 -15.25 8.69 11.91
CA THR A 63 -14.52 9.96 12.05
C THR A 63 -13.13 9.85 11.39
N VAL A 64 -13.06 10.06 10.08
CA VAL A 64 -11.78 9.96 9.35
C VAL A 64 -10.94 11.21 9.63
N MET A 65 -9.71 11.04 10.12
CA MET A 65 -8.75 12.15 10.25
C MET A 65 -8.48 12.77 8.87
N ARG A 66 -8.26 14.10 8.79
CA ARG A 66 -8.04 14.81 7.51
C ARG A 66 -7.04 14.12 6.57
N TYR A 67 -5.93 13.64 7.11
CA TYR A 67 -4.89 12.95 6.33
C TYR A 67 -5.30 11.54 5.87
N ASP A 68 -6.10 10.83 6.67
CA ASP A 68 -6.66 9.55 6.26
C ASP A 68 -7.65 9.75 5.08
N VAL A 69 -8.43 10.84 5.04
CA VAL A 69 -9.30 11.16 3.89
C VAL A 69 -8.49 11.34 2.59
N PHE A 70 -7.36 12.05 2.65
CA PHE A 70 -6.52 12.22 1.47
C PHE A 70 -5.91 10.89 1.00
N ALA A 71 -5.49 10.02 1.92
CA ALA A 71 -5.05 8.67 1.57
C ALA A 71 -6.17 7.90 0.83
N LEU A 72 -7.42 8.02 1.28
CA LEU A 72 -8.56 7.38 0.60
C LEU A 72 -8.82 7.93 -0.79
N LEU A 73 -8.73 9.25 -0.98
CA LEU A 73 -8.92 9.86 -2.29
C LEU A 73 -7.84 9.41 -3.28
N GLU A 74 -6.58 9.31 -2.82
CA GLU A 74 -5.47 8.82 -3.64
C GLU A 74 -5.65 7.33 -4.02
N LEU A 75 -6.09 6.50 -3.08
CA LEU A 75 -6.39 5.09 -3.35
C LEU A 75 -7.62 4.91 -4.25
N ALA A 76 -8.68 5.69 -4.03
CA ALA A 76 -9.89 5.64 -4.85
C ALA A 76 -9.59 6.04 -6.31
N ALA A 77 -8.77 7.07 -6.52
CA ALA A 77 -8.31 7.44 -7.87
C ALA A 77 -7.51 6.31 -8.52
N LEU A 78 -6.61 5.68 -7.78
CA LEU A 78 -5.81 4.55 -8.27
C LEU A 78 -6.66 3.33 -8.63
N ILE A 79 -7.65 3.00 -7.80
CA ILE A 79 -8.60 1.91 -8.03
C ILE A 79 -9.46 2.20 -9.27
N LYS A 80 -9.96 3.43 -9.40
CA LYS A 80 -10.73 3.88 -10.56
C LYS A 80 -9.92 3.83 -11.86
N ASP A 81 -8.65 4.21 -11.82
CA ASP A 81 -7.75 4.09 -12.98
C ASP A 81 -7.54 2.64 -13.45
N CYS A 82 -7.77 1.67 -12.55
CA CYS A 82 -7.74 0.23 -12.88
C CYS A 82 -9.09 -0.27 -13.42
N ASN A 83 -10.09 0.61 -13.55
CA ASN A 83 -11.49 0.28 -13.82
C ASN A 83 -12.07 -0.71 -12.80
N ALA A 84 -11.72 -0.53 -11.52
CA ALA A 84 -12.22 -1.31 -10.41
C ALA A 84 -13.02 -0.43 -9.44
N HIS A 85 -13.71 -1.07 -8.48
CA HIS A 85 -14.57 -0.42 -7.50
C HIS A 85 -14.00 -0.54 -6.09
N ALA A 86 -14.11 0.53 -5.30
CA ALA A 86 -13.70 0.55 -3.91
C ALA A 86 -14.92 0.42 -3.00
N GLN A 87 -14.91 -0.54 -2.08
CA GLN A 87 -15.84 -0.60 -0.96
C GLN A 87 -15.10 -0.16 0.29
N ILE A 88 -15.61 0.87 0.96
CA ILE A 88 -15.05 1.34 2.24
C ILE A 88 -15.62 0.46 3.34
N LEU A 89 -14.75 -0.16 4.13
CA LEU A 89 -15.14 -0.95 5.30
C LEU A 89 -14.55 -0.36 6.58
N PRO A 90 -15.33 -0.36 7.68
CA PRO A 90 -14.77 -0.08 8.99
C PRO A 90 -13.82 -1.22 9.40
N HIS A 91 -12.81 -0.88 10.20
CA HIS A 91 -11.73 -1.76 10.67
C HIS A 91 -12.13 -3.08 11.37
N ASP A 92 -13.40 -3.23 11.75
CA ASP A 92 -13.97 -4.27 12.61
C ASP A 92 -15.05 -5.09 11.92
N ALA A 93 -15.42 -4.73 10.68
CA ALA A 93 -16.31 -5.55 9.87
C ALA A 93 -15.60 -6.86 9.47
N ALA A 94 -15.98 -7.96 10.11
CA ALA A 94 -15.53 -9.29 9.73
C ALA A 94 -16.25 -9.71 8.43
N ARG A 95 -15.54 -9.66 7.30
CA ARG A 95 -15.92 -10.38 6.08
C ARG A 95 -15.00 -11.57 5.85
N GLN A 96 -15.60 -12.70 5.50
CA GLN A 96 -14.93 -13.87 4.90
C GLN A 96 -14.39 -13.48 3.50
N GLY A 97 -13.31 -14.13 3.04
CA GLY A 97 -12.72 -13.88 1.72
C GLY A 97 -11.34 -13.20 1.72
N PHE A 98 -10.53 -13.43 2.76
CA PHE A 98 -9.13 -12.99 2.80
C PHE A 98 -8.36 -13.54 1.59
N GLY A 99 -7.79 -12.66 0.77
CA GLY A 99 -7.10 -13.04 -0.48
C GLY A 99 -8.02 -13.25 -1.70
N GLU A 100 -9.34 -13.15 -1.57
CA GLU A 100 -10.28 -13.21 -2.71
C GLU A 100 -10.42 -11.87 -3.44
N ARG A 101 -10.20 -10.76 -2.72
CA ARG A 101 -10.26 -9.38 -3.23
C ARG A 101 -9.01 -8.62 -2.82
N THR A 102 -8.60 -7.66 -3.65
CA THR A 102 -7.52 -6.75 -3.25
C THR A 102 -7.99 -5.93 -2.06
N GLU A 103 -7.16 -5.88 -1.02
CA GLU A 103 -7.43 -5.12 0.19
C GLU A 103 -6.37 -4.02 0.36
N PHE A 104 -6.80 -2.80 0.69
CA PHE A 104 -5.95 -1.68 1.05
C PHE A 104 -6.24 -1.34 2.52
N CYS A 105 -5.32 -1.71 3.41
CA CYS A 105 -5.45 -1.47 4.84
C CYS A 105 -4.60 -0.28 5.24
N VAL A 106 -5.26 0.81 5.63
CA VAL A 106 -4.64 2.09 5.98
C VAL A 106 -4.74 2.31 7.49
N GLY A 107 -3.61 2.66 8.11
CA GLY A 107 -3.56 3.00 9.53
C GLY A 107 -2.64 2.11 10.36
N GLY A 108 -2.34 2.58 11.57
CA GLY A 108 -1.57 1.82 12.55
C GLY A 108 -2.45 0.82 13.33
N PRO A 109 -1.85 -0.24 13.92
CA PRO A 109 -2.59 -1.28 14.65
C PRO A 109 -3.29 -0.79 15.93
N ALA A 110 -2.94 0.39 16.45
CA ALA A 110 -3.64 0.99 17.59
C ALA A 110 -5.10 1.37 17.25
N SER A 111 -5.37 1.76 16.01
CA SER A 111 -6.67 2.28 15.55
C SER A 111 -7.30 1.44 14.43
N ASN A 112 -6.67 0.36 14.01
CA ASN A 112 -7.13 -0.53 12.95
C ASN A 112 -6.89 -2.01 13.32
N ARG A 113 -7.94 -2.69 13.79
CA ARG A 113 -7.87 -4.12 14.19
C ARG A 113 -7.49 -5.04 13.04
N ARG A 114 -7.92 -4.71 11.82
CA ARG A 114 -7.55 -5.43 10.59
C ARG A 114 -6.04 -5.34 10.34
N MET A 115 -5.45 -4.15 10.53
CA MET A 115 -3.98 -3.98 10.46
C MET A 115 -3.27 -4.87 11.47
N THR A 116 -3.74 -4.91 12.72
CA THR A 116 -3.17 -5.78 13.77
C THR A 116 -3.17 -7.25 13.35
N ALA A 117 -4.26 -7.74 12.77
CA ALA A 117 -4.36 -9.12 12.28
C ALA A 117 -3.39 -9.41 11.12
N HIS A 118 -3.26 -8.47 10.17
CA HIS A 118 -2.31 -8.61 9.05
C HIS A 118 -0.85 -8.62 9.51
N LEU A 119 -0.49 -7.73 10.44
CA LEU A 119 0.87 -7.71 11.00
C LEU A 119 1.18 -9.02 11.72
N ALA A 120 0.28 -9.50 12.57
CA ALA A 120 0.50 -10.74 13.33
C ALA A 120 0.61 -11.99 12.44
N SER A 121 -0.15 -12.06 11.35
CA SER A 121 -0.21 -13.23 10.47
C SER A 121 0.80 -13.22 9.32
N LEU A 122 1.07 -12.06 8.73
CA LEU A 122 1.87 -11.95 7.51
C LEU A 122 3.25 -11.32 7.75
N LEU A 123 3.42 -10.56 8.83
CA LEU A 123 4.65 -9.83 9.15
C LEU A 123 5.09 -10.06 10.61
N PRO A 124 5.34 -11.31 11.03
CA PRO A 124 5.68 -11.62 12.43
C PRO A 124 7.01 -11.02 12.91
N GLY A 125 7.84 -10.53 11.98
CA GLY A 125 9.05 -9.76 12.24
C GLY A 125 8.81 -8.30 12.62
N VAL A 126 7.55 -7.84 12.54
CA VAL A 126 7.16 -6.45 12.80
C VAL A 126 6.37 -6.36 14.10
N ARG A 127 6.73 -5.40 14.95
CA ARG A 127 5.92 -4.96 16.08
C ARG A 127 5.73 -3.46 16.03
N VAL A 128 4.56 -2.99 16.45
CA VAL A 128 4.28 -1.58 16.67
C VAL A 128 3.93 -1.43 18.13
N ASN A 129 4.59 -0.52 18.83
CA ASN A 129 4.22 -0.21 20.21
C ASN A 129 2.87 0.53 20.20
N VAL A 130 1.84 -0.13 20.72
CA VAL A 130 0.47 0.39 20.85
C VAL A 130 0.10 0.69 22.31
N ASP A 131 1.08 0.68 23.21
CA ASP A 131 0.86 0.90 24.64
C ASP A 131 0.26 2.29 24.87
N ALA A 132 -0.71 2.35 25.78
CA ALA A 132 -1.40 3.59 26.13
C ALA A 132 -0.52 4.52 26.99
N GLU A 133 0.48 3.95 27.66
CA GLU A 133 1.38 4.69 28.54
C GLU A 133 2.26 5.67 27.73
N PRO A 134 2.34 6.94 28.15
CA PRO A 134 3.26 7.88 27.55
C PRO A 134 4.70 7.40 27.72
N GLY A 135 5.41 7.20 26.61
CA GLY A 135 6.80 6.75 26.63
C GLY A 135 7.53 7.06 25.31
N PRO A 136 8.86 7.06 25.32
CA PRO A 136 9.67 7.36 24.14
C PRO A 136 9.51 6.33 23.02
N ASP A 137 9.01 5.13 23.35
CA ASP A 137 8.75 4.06 22.40
C ASP A 137 7.30 4.04 21.91
N ARG A 138 6.42 4.97 22.34
CA ARG A 138 5.02 4.98 21.91
C ARG A 138 4.93 5.14 20.39
N GLY A 139 4.21 4.24 19.72
CA GLY A 139 4.10 4.21 18.26
C GLY A 139 5.38 3.77 17.54
N ALA A 140 6.45 3.38 18.26
CA ALA A 140 7.69 2.93 17.63
C ALA A 140 7.44 1.67 16.79
N LEU A 141 8.08 1.63 15.61
CA LEU A 141 8.10 0.47 14.73
C LEU A 141 9.35 -0.34 15.06
N GLN A 142 9.17 -1.62 15.37
CA GLN A 142 10.25 -2.59 15.48
C GLN A 142 10.19 -3.54 14.29
N ILE A 143 11.32 -3.73 13.62
CA ILE A 143 11.47 -4.63 12.47
C ILE A 143 12.71 -5.48 12.74
N GLY A 144 12.50 -6.76 13.06
CA GLY A 144 13.59 -7.58 13.58
C GLY A 144 14.15 -6.98 14.88
N THR A 145 15.46 -6.71 14.90
CA THR A 145 16.14 -6.09 16.04
C THR A 145 16.17 -4.56 15.98
N GLU A 146 15.83 -3.97 14.83
CA GLU A 146 15.87 -2.51 14.65
C GLU A 146 14.59 -1.86 15.17
N ARG A 147 14.74 -0.69 15.79
CA ARG A 147 13.63 0.08 16.33
C ARG A 147 13.68 1.51 15.80
N HIS A 148 12.55 1.96 15.26
CA HIS A 148 12.34 3.29 14.71
C HIS A 148 11.33 4.01 15.59
N ARG A 149 11.81 4.98 16.37
CA ARG A 149 10.97 5.82 17.25
C ARG A 149 10.29 6.92 16.44
N VAL A 150 9.22 7.47 17.01
CA VAL A 150 8.50 8.61 16.43
C VAL A 150 9.18 9.90 16.91
N GLU A 151 9.78 10.67 15.99
CA GLU A 151 10.11 12.07 16.25
C GLU A 151 9.09 12.94 15.52
N GLN A 152 7.96 13.20 16.19
CA GLN A 152 6.80 13.81 15.57
C GLN A 152 7.15 15.10 14.81
N GLY A 153 6.76 15.17 13.53
CA GLY A 153 7.00 16.33 12.69
C GLY A 153 8.41 16.41 12.09
N ARG A 154 9.36 15.59 12.54
CA ARG A 154 10.78 15.64 12.13
C ARG A 154 11.22 14.37 11.41
N GLU A 155 11.09 13.23 12.07
CA GLU A 155 11.52 11.94 11.57
C GLU A 155 10.51 10.89 12.00
N GLU A 156 9.68 10.50 11.05
CA GLU A 156 8.63 9.53 11.26
C GLU A 156 8.73 8.43 10.20
N TYR A 157 8.13 7.28 10.48
CA TYR A 157 8.30 6.08 9.67
C TYR A 157 6.95 5.47 9.30
N ALA A 158 6.94 4.76 8.17
CA ALA A 158 5.83 3.94 7.74
C ALA A 158 6.30 2.67 7.06
N LEU A 159 5.52 1.61 7.22
CA LEU A 159 5.62 0.40 6.41
C LEU A 159 4.64 0.50 5.23
N LEU A 160 5.18 0.34 4.03
CA LEU A 160 4.40 0.07 2.82
C LEU A 160 4.62 -1.38 2.42
N ALA A 161 3.58 -2.19 2.49
CA ALA A 161 3.64 -3.60 2.09
C ALA A 161 2.67 -3.91 0.97
N ARG A 162 3.06 -4.86 0.12
CA ARG A 162 2.18 -5.62 -0.77
C ARG A 162 2.39 -7.09 -0.41
N LEU A 163 1.34 -7.78 0.01
CA LEU A 163 1.43 -9.14 0.53
C LEU A 163 0.44 -10.05 -0.19
N THR A 164 0.86 -11.26 -0.53
CA THR A 164 0.02 -12.30 -1.12
C THR A 164 0.10 -13.52 -0.22
N VAL A 165 -1.05 -13.92 0.32
CA VAL A 165 -1.18 -14.90 1.41
C VAL A 165 -0.96 -16.33 0.91
N ASP A 166 -1.19 -16.56 -0.37
CA ASP A 166 -1.04 -17.85 -1.03
C ASP A 166 -0.42 -17.63 -2.42
N GLN A 167 0.34 -18.61 -2.92
CA GLN A 167 0.86 -18.62 -4.29
C GLN A 167 -0.20 -19.06 -5.30
N SER A 168 -1.45 -19.24 -4.86
CA SER A 168 -2.58 -19.52 -5.74
C SER A 168 -2.63 -18.51 -6.89
N PRO A 169 -2.87 -18.96 -8.14
CA PRO A 169 -2.88 -18.10 -9.33
C PRO A 169 -3.84 -16.91 -9.23
N ASN A 170 -4.85 -17.00 -8.36
CA ASN A 170 -5.90 -16.00 -8.18
C ASN A 170 -5.79 -15.22 -6.85
N ALA A 171 -4.72 -15.43 -6.07
CA ALA A 171 -4.54 -14.73 -4.80
C ALA A 171 -4.42 -13.22 -5.03
N ARG A 172 -5.31 -12.45 -4.41
CA ARG A 172 -5.30 -10.99 -4.46
C ARG A 172 -4.38 -10.41 -3.39
N PRO A 173 -3.64 -9.34 -3.70
CA PRO A 173 -2.74 -8.73 -2.74
C PRO A 173 -3.49 -7.96 -1.67
N VAL A 174 -2.91 -7.95 -0.48
CA VAL A 174 -3.20 -7.00 0.59
C VAL A 174 -2.10 -5.95 0.57
N PHE A 175 -2.49 -4.68 0.48
CA PHE A 175 -1.61 -3.54 0.66
C PHE A 175 -1.75 -3.01 2.08
N LEU A 176 -0.62 -2.84 2.78
CA LEU A 176 -0.58 -2.27 4.12
C LEU A 176 0.09 -0.90 4.07
N PHE A 177 -0.56 0.10 4.66
CA PHE A 177 -0.01 1.44 4.88
C PHE A 177 0.01 1.69 6.39
N CYS A 178 1.01 1.12 7.05
CA CYS A 178 1.15 1.14 8.50
C CYS A 178 2.16 2.22 8.91
N GLY A 179 1.66 3.45 9.03
CA GLY A 179 2.41 4.60 9.52
C GLY A 179 2.35 4.75 11.04
N GLN A 180 3.32 5.49 11.59
CA GLN A 180 3.32 5.90 13.00
C GLN A 180 2.21 6.93 13.32
N THR A 181 1.81 7.73 12.32
CA THR A 181 0.78 8.78 12.41
C THR A 181 -0.09 8.84 11.15
N ALA A 182 -1.22 9.56 11.19
CA ALA A 182 -2.10 9.72 10.03
C ALA A 182 -1.39 10.34 8.81
N ILE A 183 -0.45 11.28 9.03
CA ILE A 183 0.31 11.89 7.94
C ILE A 183 1.27 10.89 7.28
N THR A 184 1.85 9.98 8.05
CA THR A 184 2.72 8.92 7.52
C THR A 184 1.94 7.83 6.76
N ASN A 185 0.67 7.58 7.11
CA ASN A 185 -0.21 6.70 6.32
C ASN A 185 -0.44 7.29 4.92
N GLN A 186 -0.74 8.59 4.87
CA GLN A 186 -0.89 9.30 3.60
C GLN A 186 0.41 9.31 2.80
N ALA A 187 1.54 9.57 3.44
CA ALA A 187 2.85 9.54 2.79
C ALA A 187 3.15 8.18 2.14
N ALA A 188 2.89 7.07 2.84
CA ALA A 188 3.05 5.72 2.29
C ALA A 188 2.10 5.45 1.11
N THR A 189 0.87 5.94 1.20
CA THR A 189 -0.14 5.83 0.13
C THR A 189 0.30 6.57 -1.12
N ARG A 190 0.72 7.83 -0.95
CA ARG A 190 1.25 8.68 -2.01
C ARG A 190 2.49 8.10 -2.64
N TYR A 191 3.39 7.54 -1.82
CA TYR A 191 4.58 6.87 -2.29
C TYR A 191 4.23 5.70 -3.22
N LEU A 192 3.27 4.84 -2.84
CA LEU A 192 2.78 3.76 -3.71
C LEU A 192 2.20 4.32 -5.02
N ALA A 193 1.30 5.30 -4.93
CA ALA A 193 0.64 5.89 -6.10
C ALA A 193 1.65 6.47 -7.11
N ARG A 194 2.68 7.17 -6.63
CA ARG A 194 3.73 7.76 -7.48
C ARG A 194 4.75 6.74 -8.00
N ASN A 195 5.05 5.70 -7.22
CA ASN A 195 6.16 4.78 -7.53
C ASN A 195 5.73 3.38 -8.01
N HIS A 196 4.44 3.10 -8.17
CA HIS A 196 3.95 1.76 -8.53
C HIS A 196 4.58 1.17 -9.79
N GLU A 197 4.89 1.97 -10.82
CA GLU A 197 5.57 1.46 -12.02
C GLU A 197 7.00 1.00 -11.73
N ARG A 198 7.72 1.68 -10.83
CA ARG A 198 9.06 1.29 -10.38
C ARG A 198 8.99 0.04 -9.49
N LEU A 199 8.02 0.01 -8.58
CA LEU A 199 7.79 -1.12 -7.68
C LEU A 199 7.39 -2.37 -8.46
N ALA A 200 6.50 -2.25 -9.45
CA ALA A 200 6.11 -3.35 -10.33
C ALA A 200 7.29 -3.89 -11.15
N ARG A 201 8.22 -3.02 -11.58
CA ARG A 201 9.45 -3.46 -12.26
C ARG A 201 10.41 -4.18 -11.31
N LYS A 202 10.56 -3.70 -10.07
CA LYS A 202 11.50 -4.29 -9.09
C LYS A 202 10.98 -5.60 -8.50
N HIS A 203 9.70 -5.65 -8.15
CA HIS A 203 9.10 -6.76 -7.39
C HIS A 203 8.18 -7.65 -8.22
N GLY A 204 7.78 -7.23 -9.43
CA GLY A 204 6.76 -7.94 -10.20
C GLY A 204 5.45 -8.04 -9.41
N ASN A 205 4.93 -9.26 -9.32
CA ASN A 205 3.76 -9.61 -8.53
C ASN A 205 4.11 -10.26 -7.19
N ASN A 206 5.37 -10.18 -6.75
CA ASN A 206 5.81 -10.75 -5.48
C ASN A 206 5.44 -9.86 -4.30
N SER A 207 5.43 -10.46 -3.12
CA SER A 207 5.30 -9.71 -1.88
C SER A 207 6.52 -8.83 -1.64
N PHE A 208 6.30 -7.64 -1.06
CA PHE A 208 7.38 -6.77 -0.60
C PHE A 208 6.93 -5.97 0.63
N VAL A 209 7.90 -5.54 1.43
CA VAL A 209 7.71 -4.66 2.59
C VAL A 209 8.81 -3.62 2.56
N LEU A 210 8.43 -2.35 2.49
CA LEU A 210 9.35 -1.22 2.45
C LEU A 210 9.23 -0.42 3.74
N LEU A 211 10.38 -0.08 4.32
CA LEU A 211 10.47 0.92 5.36
C LEU A 211 10.69 2.29 4.71
N LEU A 212 9.75 3.19 4.97
CA LEU A 212 9.78 4.56 4.49
C LEU A 212 10.06 5.50 5.67
N LYS A 213 10.92 6.49 5.45
CA LYS A 213 11.16 7.61 6.36
C LYS A 213 10.50 8.86 5.77
N ILE A 214 9.66 9.50 6.56
CA ILE A 214 9.00 10.76 6.23
C ILE A 214 9.80 11.87 6.90
N VAL A 215 10.36 12.76 6.08
CA VAL A 215 11.29 13.79 6.54
C VAL A 215 10.55 15.10 6.76
N ASN A 216 10.66 15.63 7.97
CA ASN A 216 10.12 16.93 8.37
C ASN A 216 8.66 17.13 7.93
N SER A 217 7.79 16.22 8.38
CA SER A 217 6.36 16.24 8.02
C SER A 217 5.66 17.51 8.52
N GLN A 218 6.23 18.20 9.52
CA GLN A 218 5.72 19.49 9.98
C GLN A 218 5.86 20.57 8.91
N ALA A 219 6.97 20.59 8.16
CA ALA A 219 7.22 21.57 7.11
C ALA A 219 6.68 21.14 5.75
N TYR A 220 6.81 19.85 5.40
CA TYR A 220 6.55 19.35 4.05
C TYR A 220 5.31 18.45 3.95
N GLY A 221 4.62 18.22 5.06
CA GLY A 221 3.51 17.29 5.11
C GLY A 221 3.93 15.87 4.67
N PRO A 222 3.13 15.18 3.84
CA PRO A 222 3.40 13.81 3.41
C PRO A 222 4.30 13.71 2.15
N ASP A 223 4.90 14.81 1.68
CA ASP A 223 5.52 14.86 0.34
C ASP A 223 6.99 14.41 0.29
N VAL A 224 7.75 14.53 1.38
CA VAL A 224 9.16 14.16 1.42
C VAL A 224 9.31 12.80 2.09
N VAL A 225 9.53 11.79 1.25
CA VAL A 225 9.63 10.38 1.66
C VAL A 225 10.92 9.77 1.11
N GLU A 226 11.70 9.18 2.00
CA GLU A 226 12.91 8.42 1.71
C GLU A 226 12.62 6.93 1.87
N LEU A 227 13.03 6.12 0.88
CA LEU A 227 13.05 4.68 1.03
C LEU A 227 14.29 4.28 1.84
N VAL A 228 14.10 3.85 3.09
CA VAL A 228 15.19 3.43 3.98
C VAL A 228 15.71 2.07 3.53
N ALA A 229 14.81 1.09 3.45
CA ALA A 229 15.18 -0.29 3.11
C ALA A 229 13.99 -1.10 2.59
N ASP A 230 14.34 -2.16 1.87
CA ASP A 230 13.47 -3.28 1.59
C ASP A 230 13.62 -4.31 2.71
N VAL A 231 12.64 -4.34 3.61
CA VAL A 231 12.68 -5.13 4.85
C VAL A 231 11.88 -6.42 4.73
N THR A 232 11.51 -6.83 3.51
CA THR A 232 10.61 -7.97 3.25
C THR A 232 10.99 -9.22 4.03
N ARG A 233 12.26 -9.64 3.96
CA ARG A 233 12.75 -10.85 4.64
C ARG A 233 12.67 -10.71 6.17
N THR A 234 13.18 -9.60 6.70
CA THR A 234 13.21 -9.35 8.14
C THR A 234 11.79 -9.25 8.70
N ALA A 235 10.89 -8.59 7.99
CA ALA A 235 9.50 -8.41 8.40
C ALA A 235 8.70 -9.72 8.37
N GLN A 236 9.02 -10.66 7.48
CA GLN A 236 8.37 -11.98 7.39
C GLN A 236 8.99 -13.04 8.31
N THR A 237 10.17 -12.80 8.87
CA THR A 237 10.82 -13.74 9.79
C THR A 237 10.36 -13.47 11.21
N GLU A 238 9.94 -14.51 11.94
CA GLU A 238 9.53 -14.35 13.34
C GLU A 238 10.61 -13.65 14.17
N LEU A 239 10.17 -12.73 15.02
CA LEU A 239 11.08 -12.11 15.98
C LEU A 239 11.69 -13.17 16.89
N PRO A 240 12.99 -13.07 17.22
CA PRO A 240 13.61 -13.96 18.18
C PRO A 240 12.77 -13.95 19.47
N ALA A 241 12.46 -15.13 20.00
CA ALA A 241 11.84 -15.24 21.30
C ALA A 241 12.74 -14.50 22.29
N THR A 242 12.26 -13.40 22.86
CA THR A 242 12.94 -12.77 23.99
C THR A 242 13.06 -13.87 25.03
N THR A 243 14.27 -14.35 25.31
CA THR A 243 14.51 -15.29 26.39
C THR A 243 14.02 -14.60 27.66
N THR A 244 12.81 -14.92 28.08
CA THR A 244 12.28 -14.57 29.39
C THR A 244 13.31 -15.10 30.37
N ALA A 245 14.11 -14.20 30.94
CA ALA A 245 15.03 -14.53 32.00
C ALA A 245 14.26 -15.39 33.01
N ALA A 246 14.71 -16.63 33.17
CA ALA A 246 14.18 -17.54 34.16
C ALA A 246 14.13 -16.76 35.48
N ARG A 247 12.91 -16.51 35.97
CA ARG A 247 12.72 -16.06 37.34
C ARG A 247 13.28 -17.18 38.20
N ASN A 248 14.53 -17.02 38.62
CA ASN A 248 15.13 -17.81 39.69
C ASN A 248 14.26 -17.59 40.92
N SER A 249 13.25 -18.45 41.11
CA SER A 249 12.59 -18.61 42.39
C SER A 249 13.63 -19.22 43.31
N HIS A 250 14.33 -18.34 44.04
CA HIS A 250 15.20 -18.72 45.13
C HIS A 250 14.43 -19.61 46.10
N ARG A 251 14.94 -20.82 46.25
CA ARG A 251 14.70 -21.75 47.34
C ARG A 251 15.01 -21.05 48.66
N ALA A 252 14.06 -21.06 49.60
CA ALA A 252 14.33 -20.85 51.01
C ALA A 252 13.90 -22.12 51.75
N SER A 253 14.85 -22.64 52.53
CA SER A 253 14.79 -23.77 53.43
C SER A 253 13.80 -23.60 54.57
#